data_AF-A0A177QHK7-F1
#
_entry.id   AF-A0A177QHK7-F1
#
_cell.length_a   1.000
_cell.length_b   1.000
_cell.length_c   1.000
_cell.angle_alpha   90.00
_cell.angle_beta   90.00
_cell.angle_gamma   90.00
#
_symmetry.space_group_name_H-M   'P 1'
#
loop_
_entity.id
_entity.type
_entity.pdbx_description
1 polymer ?
#
loop_
_entity_poly.entity_id
_entity_poly.type
_entity_poly.pdbx_seq_one_letter_code
_entity_poly.pdbx_strand_id
1 'polypeptide(L)'
;MKHLTAIFSAVLYSSPILAFANFTGPVVSVLDGHTIEVLHNTYPERVRLSGIDCPEKGQAYGNRAKQAASALVFGKDVILQTHGQDKYG
;
A
#
# COMPACT_ATOMS: atom_id res chain seq x y z
N MET A 1 7.27 33.13 -53.81
CA MET A 1 7.60 31.72 -53.46
C MET A 1 7.37 31.58 -51.96
N LYS A 2 6.53 30.63 -51.55
CA LYS A 2 5.86 30.60 -50.24
C LYS A 2 6.84 30.08 -49.17
N HIS A 3 7.13 30.89 -48.16
CA HIS A 3 7.82 30.44 -46.94
C HIS A 3 6.84 29.61 -46.11
N LEU A 4 7.07 28.30 -46.03
CA LEU A 4 6.28 27.38 -45.22
C LEU A 4 7.05 27.10 -43.92
N THR A 5 6.70 27.82 -42.87
CA THR A 5 7.26 27.66 -41.52
C THR A 5 6.68 26.39 -40.90
N ALA A 6 7.53 25.41 -40.56
CA ALA A 6 7.13 24.20 -39.87
C ALA A 6 6.88 24.52 -38.39
N ILE A 7 5.66 24.30 -37.90
CA ILE A 7 5.31 24.44 -36.48
C ILE A 7 5.62 23.11 -35.79
N PHE A 8 6.66 23.11 -34.96
CA PHE A 8 7.03 21.99 -34.10
C PHE A 8 6.15 22.06 -32.83
N SER A 9 5.03 21.35 -32.81
CA SER A 9 4.19 21.28 -31.61
C SER A 9 4.88 20.40 -30.55
N ALA A 10 5.44 21.03 -29.53
CA ALA A 10 5.93 20.35 -28.34
C ALA A 10 4.74 19.85 -27.51
N VAL A 11 4.44 18.55 -27.61
CA VAL A 11 3.45 17.89 -26.75
C VAL A 11 4.11 17.66 -25.38
N LEU A 12 3.71 18.44 -24.39
CA LEU A 12 4.08 18.23 -22.98
C LEU A 12 3.30 17.03 -22.45
N TYR A 13 3.95 15.85 -22.42
CA TYR A 13 3.43 14.69 -21.69
C TYR A 13 3.58 14.94 -20.19
N SER A 14 2.52 15.43 -19.54
CA SER A 14 2.45 15.45 -18.07
C SER A 14 2.22 14.02 -17.58
N SER A 15 3.28 13.34 -17.14
CA SER A 15 3.13 12.08 -16.42
C SER A 15 2.38 12.32 -15.11
N PRO A 16 1.34 11.54 -14.77
CA PRO A 16 0.69 11.66 -13.48
C PRO A 16 1.69 11.26 -12.40
N ILE A 17 1.92 12.15 -11.44
CA ILE A 17 2.65 11.82 -10.22
C ILE A 17 1.71 10.93 -9.39
N LEU A 18 2.08 9.66 -9.22
CA LEU A 18 1.45 8.80 -8.23
C LEU A 18 1.83 9.32 -6.85
N ALA A 19 0.95 10.10 -6.24
CA ALA A 19 1.10 10.51 -4.85
C ALA A 19 0.60 9.40 -3.95
N PHE A 20 1.50 8.79 -3.17
CA PHE A 20 1.11 7.90 -2.08
C PHE A 20 0.55 8.76 -0.95
N ALA A 21 -0.75 8.67 -0.74
CA ALA A 21 -1.40 9.36 0.36
C ALA A 21 -1.41 8.46 1.59
N ASN A 22 -1.14 9.06 2.74
CA ASN A 22 -1.48 8.45 4.02
C ASN A 22 -3.00 8.37 4.10
N PHE A 23 -3.52 7.24 4.57
CA PHE A 23 -4.95 7.07 4.77
C PHE A 23 -5.24 6.41 6.11
N THR A 24 -6.50 6.48 6.51
CA THR A 24 -6.99 5.89 7.74
C THR A 24 -8.11 4.92 7.46
N GLY A 25 -8.22 3.87 8.26
CA GLY A 25 -9.36 2.97 8.19
C GLY A 25 -9.27 1.82 9.18
N PRO A 26 -10.36 1.06 9.34
CA PRO A 26 -10.38 -0.07 10.25
C PRO A 26 -9.60 -1.25 9.67
N VAL A 27 -8.86 -1.94 10.52
CA VAL A 27 -8.24 -3.22 10.17
C VAL A 27 -9.30 -4.31 10.12
N VAL A 28 -9.53 -4.85 8.93
CA VAL A 28 -10.58 -5.86 8.68
C VAL A 28 -10.03 -7.29 8.62
N SER A 29 -8.71 -7.46 8.45
CA SER A 29 -8.05 -8.76 8.46
C SER A 29 -6.60 -8.65 8.92
N VAL A 30 -6.09 -9.73 9.51
CA VAL A 30 -4.67 -9.92 9.83
C VAL A 30 -4.24 -11.24 9.20
N LEU A 31 -3.36 -11.19 8.21
CA LEU A 31 -2.96 -12.36 7.44
C LEU A 31 -1.87 -13.15 8.19
N ASP A 32 -0.84 -12.44 8.65
CA ASP A 32 0.30 -12.95 9.42
C ASP A 32 0.80 -11.87 10.42
N GLY A 33 2.02 -11.99 10.95
CA GLY A 33 2.56 -11.05 11.95
C GLY A 33 2.99 -9.67 11.42
N HIS A 34 3.04 -9.46 10.10
CA HIS A 34 3.45 -8.21 9.46
C HIS A 34 2.60 -7.80 8.26
N THR A 35 1.62 -8.61 7.86
CA THR A 35 0.66 -8.29 6.79
C THR A 35 -0.77 -8.19 7.32
N ILE A 36 -1.41 -7.05 7.06
CA ILE A 36 -2.80 -6.74 7.45
C ILE A 36 -3.63 -6.30 6.24
N GLU A 37 -4.96 -6.26 6.38
CA GLU A 37 -5.84 -5.62 5.41
C GLU A 37 -6.64 -4.51 6.10
N VAL A 38 -6.60 -3.31 5.52
CA VAL A 38 -7.24 -2.10 6.03
C VAL A 38 -8.33 -1.67 5.07
N LEU A 39 -9.52 -1.36 5.57
CA LEU A 39 -10.61 -0.91 4.72
C LEU A 39 -10.37 0.53 4.27
N HIS A 40 -10.25 0.74 2.96
CA HIS A 40 -10.03 2.03 2.33
C HIS A 40 -11.02 2.21 1.17
N ASN A 41 -11.82 3.27 1.20
CA ASN A 41 -12.84 3.54 0.17
C ASN A 41 -13.75 2.33 -0.13
N THR A 42 -14.15 1.59 0.91
CA THR A 42 -14.94 0.35 0.85
C THR A 42 -14.22 -0.91 0.33
N TYR A 43 -12.95 -0.80 -0.03
CA TYR A 43 -12.12 -1.92 -0.48
C TYR A 43 -11.08 -2.29 0.59
N PRO A 44 -10.91 -3.59 0.92
CA PRO A 44 -9.80 -4.04 1.74
C PRO A 44 -8.49 -3.86 0.95
N GLU A 45 -7.60 -3.02 1.44
CA GLU A 45 -6.26 -2.81 0.89
C GLU A 45 -5.25 -3.60 1.73
N ARG A 46 -4.40 -4.39 1.06
CA ARG A 46 -3.37 -5.19 1.73
C ARG A 46 -2.17 -4.32 2.05
N VAL A 47 -1.72 -4.39 3.29
CA VAL A 47 -0.64 -3.55 3.81
C VAL A 47 0.40 -4.45 4.45
N ARG A 48 1.64 -4.36 3.97
CA ARG A 48 2.81 -4.99 4.58
C ARG A 48 3.57 -3.97 5.40
N LEU A 49 3.83 -4.27 6.67
CA LEU A 49 4.59 -3.40 7.55
C LEU A 49 6.05 -3.32 7.08
N SER A 50 6.53 -2.10 6.87
CA SER A 50 7.92 -1.87 6.45
C SER A 50 8.89 -2.09 7.61
N GLY A 51 10.04 -2.71 7.33
CA GLY A 51 11.12 -2.92 8.30
C GLY A 51 10.89 -4.03 9.32
N ILE A 52 9.80 -4.79 9.20
CA ILE A 52 9.50 -5.95 10.05
C ILE A 52 9.26 -7.16 9.16
N ASP A 53 9.83 -8.30 9.54
CA ASP A 53 9.60 -9.59 8.90
C ASP A 53 9.22 -10.62 9.96
N CYS A 54 8.04 -11.20 9.81
CA CYS A 54 7.45 -12.12 10.80
C CYS A 54 7.34 -13.53 10.20
N PRO A 55 7.41 -14.60 11.02
CA PRO A 55 7.24 -15.94 10.50
C PRO A 55 5.90 -16.11 9.80
N GLU A 56 5.96 -16.69 8.61
CA GLU A 56 4.80 -16.90 7.75
C GLU A 56 3.88 -18.01 8.27
N LYS A 57 2.71 -18.14 7.65
CA LYS A 57 1.79 -19.25 7.93
C LYS A 57 2.50 -20.59 7.74
N GLY A 58 2.47 -21.43 8.78
CA GLY A 58 3.09 -22.76 8.79
C GLY A 58 4.55 -22.79 9.24
N GLN A 59 5.19 -21.64 9.42
CA GLN A 59 6.50 -21.56 10.07
C GLN A 59 6.36 -21.61 11.60
N ALA A 60 7.44 -22.00 12.27
CA ALA A 60 7.50 -21.95 13.73
C ALA A 60 7.17 -20.53 14.21
N TYR A 61 6.29 -20.43 15.21
CA TYR A 61 5.80 -19.18 15.80
C TYR A 61 4.92 -18.28 14.90
N GLY A 62 4.62 -18.64 13.65
CA GLY A 62 3.77 -17.82 12.76
C GLY A 62 2.37 -17.55 13.34
N ASN A 63 1.75 -18.56 13.96
CA ASN A 63 0.47 -18.38 14.66
C ASN A 63 0.56 -17.41 15.84
N ARG A 64 1.68 -17.42 16.59
CA ARG A 64 1.87 -16.50 17.73
C ARG A 64 2.08 -15.07 17.24
N ALA A 65 2.87 -14.88 16.18
CA ALA A 65 3.09 -13.58 15.56
C ALA A 65 1.77 -12.97 15.06
N LYS A 66 0.96 -13.77 14.36
CA LYS A 66 -0.39 -13.37 13.92
C LYS A 66 -1.30 -12.99 15.09
N GLN A 67 -1.31 -13.77 16.17
CA GLN A 67 -2.13 -13.49 17.36
C GLN A 67 -1.70 -12.18 18.02
N ALA A 68 -0.40 -11.92 18.15
CA ALA A 68 0.12 -10.68 18.71
C ALA A 68 -0.29 -9.47 17.85
N ALA A 69 -0.12 -9.53 16.53
CA ALA A 69 -0.57 -8.48 15.62
C ALA A 69 -2.10 -8.27 15.73
N SER A 70 -2.88 -9.36 15.72
CA SER A 70 -4.34 -9.31 15.84
C SER A 70 -4.80 -8.63 17.13
N ALA A 71 -4.20 -8.95 18.27
CA ALA A 71 -4.51 -8.32 19.55
C ALA A 71 -4.22 -6.81 19.55
N LEU A 72 -3.23 -6.36 18.78
CA LEU A 72 -2.85 -4.97 18.69
C LEU A 72 -3.79 -4.16 17.80
N VAL A 73 -4.14 -4.67 16.61
CA VAL A 73 -4.73 -3.84 15.55
C VAL A 73 -6.09 -4.30 15.02
N PHE A 74 -6.50 -5.57 15.20
CA PHE A 74 -7.73 -6.06 14.57
C PHE A 74 -8.97 -5.28 15.05
N GLY A 75 -9.79 -4.81 14.11
CA GLY A 75 -11.01 -4.04 14.37
C GLY A 75 -10.78 -2.59 14.81
N LYS A 76 -9.53 -2.11 14.82
CA LYS A 76 -9.20 -0.72 15.19
C LYS A 76 -8.99 0.13 13.95
N ASP A 77 -9.34 1.40 14.04
CA ASP A 77 -8.93 2.41 13.08
C ASP A 77 -7.43 2.70 13.22
N VAL A 78 -6.70 2.58 12.11
CA VAL A 78 -5.26 2.83 12.04
C VAL A 78 -4.96 3.96 11.07
N ILE A 79 -3.82 4.63 11.27
CA ILE A 79 -3.27 5.61 10.34
C ILE A 79 -2.12 4.92 9.60
N LEU A 80 -2.20 4.84 8.28
CA LEU A 80 -1.13 4.31 7.45
C LEU A 80 -0.23 5.43 6.96
N GLN A 81 1.06 5.29 7.27
CA GLN A 81 2.13 6.09 6.69
C GLN A 81 2.70 5.30 5.50
N THR A 82 2.31 5.67 4.28
CA THR A 82 2.61 4.87 3.09
C THR A 82 3.97 5.25 2.50
N HIS A 83 4.76 4.24 2.12
CA HIS A 83 6.10 4.40 1.54
C HIS A 83 6.17 4.00 0.06
N GLY A 84 5.02 3.67 -0.54
CA GLY A 84 4.91 3.14 -1.90
C GLY A 84 4.23 1.77 -1.95
N GLN A 85 4.06 1.28 -3.17
CA GLN A 85 3.69 -0.12 -3.42
C GLN A 85 4.93 -1.00 -3.32
N ASP A 86 4.76 -2.20 -2.78
CA ASP A 86 5.83 -3.17 -2.80
C ASP A 86 5.90 -3.90 -4.15
N LYS A 87 6.89 -4.77 -4.33
CA LYS A 87 7.13 -5.48 -5.59
C LYS A 87 5.99 -6.42 -6.02
N TYR A 88 4.99 -6.66 -5.17
CA TYR A 88 3.86 -7.55 -5.42
C TYR A 88 2.56 -6.80 -5.77
N GLY A 89 2.56 -5.47 -5.71
CA GLY A 89 1.39 -4.62 -5.98
C GLY A 89 0.70 -4.21 -4.69
#